data_AF-A0A960DQA2-F1
#
_entry.id   AF-A0A960DQA2-F1
#
_cell.length_a   1.000
_cell.length_b   1.000
_cell.length_c   1.000
_cell.angle_alpha   90.00
_cell.angle_beta   90.00
_cell.angle_gamma   90.00
#
_symmetry.space_group_name_H-M   'P 1'
#
loop_
_entity.id
_entity.type
_entity.pdbx_description
1 polymer ?
#
loop_
_entity_poly.entity_id
_entity_poly.type
_entity_poly.pdbx_seq_one_letter_code
_entity_poly.pdbx_strand_id
1 'polypeptide(L)' 'EGVFAGISSGAALAGAAKVASEIESGVIVFIVCDGGWKYLSTGAYTDDLDEAEAKAEQIIYF' A
#
# COMPACT_ATOMS: atom_id res chain seq x y z
N GLU A 1 12.89 -1.32 -3.23
CA GLU A 1 12.18 -1.96 -4.37
C GLU A 1 12.02 -1.07 -5.61
N GLY A 2 11.75 0.24 -5.48
CA GLY A 2 11.58 1.11 -6.66
C GLY A 2 10.26 0.94 -7.40
N VAL A 3 9.32 0.18 -6.82
CA VAL A 3 7.96 0.00 -7.34
C VAL A 3 7.07 1.12 -6.79
N PHE A 4 6.62 2.01 -7.66
CA PHE A 4 5.66 3.05 -7.29
C PHE A 4 4.23 2.49 -7.37
N ALA A 5 3.78 1.86 -6.29
CA ALA A 5 2.51 1.14 -6.20
C ALA A 5 1.38 1.99 -5.61
N GLY A 6 0.13 1.60 -5.88
CA GLY A 6 -1.04 2.16 -5.23
C GLY A 6 -1.18 1.81 -3.76
N ILE A 7 -2.10 2.49 -3.07
CA ILE A 7 -2.30 2.35 -1.63
C ILE A 7 -2.78 0.93 -1.25
N SER A 8 -3.69 0.34 -2.03
CA SER A 8 -4.18 -1.03 -1.76
C SER A 8 -3.07 -2.08 -1.85
N SER A 9 -2.07 -1.85 -2.71
CA SER A 9 -0.88 -2.71 -2.83
C SER A 9 0.01 -2.62 -1.59
N GLY A 10 0.07 -1.45 -0.94
CA GLY A 10 0.74 -1.27 0.36
C GLY A 10 0.05 -2.07 1.47
N ALA A 11 -1.28 -2.08 1.51
CA ALA A 11 -2.04 -2.91 2.44
C ALA A 11 -1.81 -4.41 2.21
N ALA A 12 -1.79 -4.86 0.94
CA ALA A 12 -1.47 -6.23 0.59
C ALA A 12 -0.04 -6.63 1.00
N LEU A 13 0.95 -5.74 0.79
CA LEU A 13 2.33 -5.94 1.23
C LEU A 13 2.43 -6.04 2.76
N ALA A 14 1.72 -5.19 3.51
CA ALA A 14 1.70 -5.24 4.96
C ALA A 14 1.17 -6.59 5.47
N GLY A 15 0.08 -7.09 4.88
CA GLY A 15 -0.44 -8.44 5.16
C GLY A 15 0.54 -9.54 4.81
N ALA A 16 1.17 -9.47 3.63
CA ALA A 16 2.18 -10.42 3.19
C ALA A 16 3.41 -10.43 4.11
N ALA A 17 3.89 -9.27 4.56
CA ALA A 17 5.01 -9.14 5.48
C ALA A 17 4.68 -9.74 6.86
N LYS A 18 3.44 -9.56 7.33
CA LYS A 18 2.97 -10.20 8.56
C LYS A 18 2.99 -11.73 8.43
N VAL A 19 2.41 -12.28 7.36
CA VAL A 19 2.44 -13.74 7.10
C VAL A 19 3.87 -14.25 6.97
N ALA A 20 4.77 -13.48 6.35
CA ALA A 20 6.19 -13.83 6.23
C ALA A 20 6.88 -13.99 7.58
N SER A 21 6.47 -13.20 8.58
CA SER A 21 7.01 -13.31 9.94
C SER A 21 6.54 -14.54 10.72
N GLU A 22 5.50 -15.22 10.23
CA GLU A 22 4.86 -16.36 10.91
C GLU A 22 5.31 -17.73 10.36
N ILE A 23 6.12 -17.77 9.29
CA ILE A 23 6.56 -19.01 8.64
C ILE A 23 8.08 -19.17 8.67
N GLU A 24 8.57 -20.40 8.82
CA GLU A 24 10.02 -20.71 8.76
C GLU A 24 10.54 -20.78 7.32
N SER A 25 9.71 -21.20 6.36
CA SER A 25 10.06 -21.27 4.94
C SER A 25 8.82 -21.28 4.04
N GLY A 26 8.91 -20.62 2.89
CA GLY A 26 7.85 -20.61 1.88
C GLY A 26 8.00 -19.46 0.89
N VAL A 27 7.13 -19.41 -0.13
CA VAL A 27 7.03 -18.29 -1.08
C VAL A 27 5.73 -17.57 -0.84
N ILE A 28 5.81 -16.27 -0.55
CA ILE A 28 4.65 -15.40 -0.38
C ILE A 28 4.47 -14.57 -1.64
N VAL A 29 3.26 -14.57 -2.16
CA VAL A 29 2.87 -13.80 -3.34
C VAL A 29 1.75 -12.85 -2.93
N PHE A 30 1.91 -11.57 -3.28
CA PHE A 30 0.85 -10.58 -3.22
C PHE A 30 0.78 -9.83 -4.56
N ILE A 31 -0.35 -9.16 -4.80
CA ILE A 31 -0.61 -8.47 -6.07
C ILE A 31 -0.40 -6.98 -5.87
N VAL A 32 0.32 -6.36 -6.81
CA VAL A 32 0.30 -4.90 -7.00
C VAL A 32 -0.84 -4.59 -7.97
N CYS A 33 -1.95 -4.08 -7.44
CA CYS A 33 -3.20 -3.92 -8.19
C CYS A 33 -3.14 -2.78 -9.20
N ASP A 34 -2.32 -1.76 -8.92
CA ASP A 34 -2.11 -0.60 -9.79
C ASP A 34 -0.85 0.22 -9.40
N GLY A 35 -0.59 1.28 -10.17
CA GLY A 35 0.52 2.19 -9.93
C GLY A 35 0.12 3.44 -9.14
N GLY A 36 1.05 3.92 -8.30
CA GLY A 36 0.82 5.05 -7.41
C GLY A 36 0.49 6.37 -8.12
N TRP A 37 0.80 6.50 -9.42
CA TRP A 37 0.51 7.70 -10.20
C TRP A 37 -0.99 8.04 -10.23
N LYS A 38 -1.87 7.05 -10.06
CA LYS A 38 -3.32 7.26 -9.98
C LYS A 38 -3.74 8.11 -8.77
N TYR A 39 -2.93 8.16 -7.72
CA TYR A 39 -3.27 8.82 -6.46
C TYR A 39 -2.42 10.06 -6.16
N LEU A 40 -1.64 10.55 -7.13
CA LEU A 40 -0.84 11.77 -6.96
C LEU A 40 -1.69 13.00 -6.62
N SER A 41 -2.95 13.05 -7.06
CA SER A 41 -3.87 14.15 -6.78
C SER A 41 -4.57 14.05 -5.41
N THR A 42 -4.38 12.96 -4.66
CA THR A 42 -5.08 12.76 -3.37
C THR A 42 -4.30 13.29 -2.17
N GLY A 43 -3.06 13.73 -2.35
CA GLY A 43 -2.15 14.13 -1.26
C GLY A 43 -1.43 12.96 -0.57
N ALA A 44 -1.70 11.71 -0.96
CA ALA A 44 -1.19 10.52 -0.28
C ALA A 44 0.34 10.34 -0.27
N TYR A 45 1.05 11.07 -1.15
CA TYR A 45 2.51 11.00 -1.28
C TYR A 45 3.20 12.33 -0.97
N THR A 46 2.46 13.37 -0.60
CA THR A 46 2.98 14.74 -0.45
C THR A 46 2.63 15.38 0.88
N ASP A 47 1.51 14.98 1.48
CA ASP A 47 1.02 15.56 2.72
C ASP A 47 1.65 14.86 3.93
N ASP A 48 1.43 15.40 5.13
CA ASP A 48 1.83 14.73 6.37
C ASP A 48 1.10 13.38 6.52
N LEU A 49 1.73 12.41 7.19
CA LEU A 49 1.17 11.06 7.32
C LEU A 49 -0.18 11.06 8.03
N ASP A 50 -0.35 11.87 9.07
CA ASP A 50 -1.62 11.94 9.83
C ASP A 50 -2.75 12.51 8.94
N GLU A 51 -2.42 13.47 8.06
CA GLU A 51 -3.37 14.04 7.10
C GLU A 51 -3.69 13.06 5.96
N ALA A 52 -2.69 12.36 5.46
CA ALA A 52 -2.85 11.34 4.42
C ALA A 52 -3.71 10.18 4.91
N GLU A 53 -3.55 9.74 6.16
CA GLU A 53 -4.38 8.73 6.80
C GLU A 53 -5.84 9.19 6.92
N ALA A 54 -6.06 10.40 7.44
CA ALA A 54 -7.42 10.95 7.56
C ALA A 54 -8.13 11.07 6.19
N LYS A 55 -7.40 11.43 5.13
CA LYS A 55 -7.93 11.43 3.76
C LYS A 55 -8.16 10.03 3.22
N ALA A 56 -7.34 9.07 3.63
CA ALA A 56 -7.46 7.69 3.20
C ALA A 56 -8.82 7.07 3.60
N GLU A 57 -9.39 7.52 4.72
CA GLU A 57 -10.73 7.10 5.17
C GLU A 57 -11.87 7.67 4.31
N GLN A 58 -11.63 8.77 3.59
CA GLN A 58 -12.66 9.48 2.81
C GLN A 58 -12.61 9.13 1.32
N ILE A 59 -11.51 8.58 0.84
CA ILE A 59 -11.25 8.28 -0.57
C ILE A 59 -11.18 6.77 -0.75
N ILE A 60 -11.83 6.24 -1.77
CA ILE A 60 -11.76 4.81 -2.04
C ILE A 60 -10.52 4.49 -2.89
N TYR A 61 -9.60 3.73 -2.30
CA TYR A 61 -8.42 3.19 -2.97
C TYR A 61 -8.68 1.71 -3.31
N PHE A 62 -8.94 1.44 -4.59
CA PHE A 62 -9.01 0.08 -5.14
C PHE A 62 -7.66 -0.32 -5.71
#